data_AF-A0A420IJU8-F1
#
_entry.id   AF-A0A420IJU8-F1
#
_cell.length_a   1.000
_cell.length_b   1.000
_cell.length_c   1.000
_cell.angle_alpha   90.00
_cell.angle_beta   90.00
_cell.angle_gamma   90.00
#
_symmetry.space_group_name_H-M   'P 1'
#
loop_
_entity.id
_entity.type
_entity.pdbx_description
1 polymer ?
#
loop_
_entity_poly.entity_id
_entity_poly.type
_entity_poly.pdbx_seq_one_letter_code
_entity_poly.pdbx_strand_id
1 'polypeptide(L)'
;MSRAISLDLGNLSEKNINISFSEISQALKSKSNTKLEIEILGKSHIPTSGESVITDGSFIAIPKNILLQAFIVARLVLFKYVRGCPSDREQSLTDATAIILLVDSEHLTAANTRKRLLKKCIERNQDKAQEFFDSEICWVDGYLTSHLHRHTKSPTLWAHRRWVIEQNKLFVSAEYMMQNLNDVIFIAAQRHPRNYYAWSHARWLQSLNTVIPKDMPELSISKPIILAVQDWCLRNPSDTSGFSFLLYCLMRAPDPEEFALSVFTKTFRTAISYRWSQESIWCFLRTLATWKLRGEENFVCDEDSIADYPLIRNRICTARKWCRIYHLKMPELP
;
A
#
# COMPACT_ATOMS: atom_id res chain seq x y z
N MET A 1 -3.85 -21.05 -8.90
CA MET A 1 -4.72 -22.24 -8.88
C MET A 1 -6.17 -21.80 -8.90
N SER A 2 -6.85 -22.10 -10.01
CA SER A 2 -8.20 -21.66 -10.34
C SER A 2 -9.22 -22.50 -9.57
N ARG A 3 -9.98 -21.89 -8.64
CA ARG A 3 -11.25 -22.48 -8.21
C ARG A 3 -12.27 -22.13 -9.29
N ALA A 4 -12.67 -23.13 -10.07
CA ALA A 4 -13.75 -23.02 -11.03
C ALA A 4 -14.97 -22.36 -10.36
N ILE A 5 -15.35 -21.20 -10.88
CA ILE A 5 -16.51 -20.45 -10.43
C ILE A 5 -17.72 -21.20 -10.99
N SER A 6 -18.46 -21.90 -10.13
CA SER A 6 -19.81 -22.36 -10.48
C SER A 6 -20.70 -21.12 -10.63
N LEU A 7 -20.73 -20.54 -11.82
CA LEU A 7 -21.72 -19.54 -12.20
C LEU A 7 -23.04 -20.28 -12.32
N ASP A 8 -24.01 -19.89 -11.49
CA ASP A 8 -25.40 -20.31 -11.66
C ASP A 8 -25.94 -19.51 -12.86
N LEU A 9 -25.73 -20.05 -14.06
CA LEU A 9 -25.96 -19.40 -15.36
C LEU A 9 -27.45 -19.25 -15.69
N GLY A 10 -28.36 -19.81 -14.86
CA GLY A 10 -29.76 -20.01 -15.19
C GLY A 10 -30.63 -18.76 -15.38
N ASN A 11 -30.17 -17.56 -15.02
CA ASN A 11 -30.98 -16.32 -15.07
C ASN A 11 -30.25 -15.10 -15.70
N LEU A 12 -29.21 -15.32 -16.51
CA LEU A 12 -28.45 -14.24 -17.14
C LEU A 12 -29.09 -13.78 -18.46
N SER A 13 -29.91 -12.73 -18.41
CA SER A 13 -30.30 -12.02 -19.64
C SER A 13 -29.21 -11.03 -20.08
N GLU A 14 -29.05 -10.82 -21.38
CA GLU A 14 -28.12 -9.83 -21.93
C GLU A 14 -28.41 -8.41 -21.43
N LYS A 15 -29.69 -8.11 -21.16
CA LYS A 15 -30.13 -6.85 -20.55
C LYS A 15 -29.54 -6.69 -19.14
N ASN A 16 -29.54 -7.75 -18.33
CA ASN A 16 -29.07 -7.70 -16.94
C ASN A 16 -27.54 -7.50 -16.84
N ILE A 17 -26.76 -8.15 -17.71
CA ILE A 17 -25.29 -8.02 -17.66
C ILE A 17 -24.81 -6.61 -18.08
N ASN A 18 -25.50 -5.97 -19.04
CA ASN A 18 -25.18 -4.60 -19.48
C ASN A 18 -25.57 -3.55 -18.44
N ILE A 19 -26.67 -3.78 -17.71
CA ILE A 19 -27.07 -2.95 -16.56
C ILE A 19 -26.00 -3.05 -15.47
N SER A 20 -25.59 -4.27 -15.09
CA SER A 20 -24.55 -4.49 -14.09
C SER A 20 -23.23 -3.79 -14.45
N PHE A 21 -22.81 -3.87 -15.71
CA PHE A 21 -21.63 -3.17 -16.20
C PHE A 21 -21.77 -1.65 -16.06
N SER A 22 -22.90 -1.10 -16.47
CA SER A 22 -23.14 0.35 -16.45
C SER A 22 -23.19 0.90 -15.02
N GLU A 23 -23.90 0.21 -14.12
CA GLU A 23 -24.05 0.63 -12.73
C GLU A 23 -22.73 0.55 -11.96
N ILE A 24 -21.95 -0.53 -12.10
CA ILE A 24 -20.61 -0.61 -11.47
C ILE A 24 -19.68 0.46 -12.06
N SER A 25 -19.70 0.65 -13.38
CA SER A 25 -18.87 1.69 -14.02
C SER A 25 -19.21 3.08 -13.50
N GLN A 26 -20.51 3.39 -13.34
CA GLN A 26 -20.96 4.65 -12.77
C GLN A 26 -20.55 4.79 -11.31
N ALA A 27 -20.74 3.76 -10.49
CA ALA A 27 -20.33 3.78 -9.08
C ALA A 27 -18.83 4.05 -8.92
N LEU A 28 -17.99 3.39 -9.73
CA LEU A 28 -16.53 3.57 -9.74
C LEU A 28 -16.09 4.97 -10.22
N LYS A 29 -16.95 5.69 -10.95
CA LYS A 29 -16.68 7.04 -11.48
C LYS A 29 -17.31 8.17 -10.67
N SER A 30 -18.26 7.85 -9.79
CA SER A 30 -19.14 8.83 -9.13
C SER A 30 -18.40 9.94 -8.37
N LYS A 31 -17.11 9.74 -8.03
CA LYS A 31 -16.25 10.72 -7.36
C LYS A 31 -14.82 10.70 -7.89
N SER A 32 -14.57 11.33 -9.04
CA SER A 32 -13.25 11.36 -9.68
C SER A 32 -12.12 11.83 -8.75
N ASN A 33 -12.43 12.68 -7.76
CA ASN A 33 -11.45 13.31 -6.87
C ASN A 33 -11.49 12.76 -5.44
N THR A 34 -12.25 11.69 -5.17
CA THR A 34 -12.30 11.08 -3.83
C THR A 34 -12.04 9.60 -3.93
N LYS A 35 -11.02 9.15 -3.20
CA LYS A 35 -10.64 7.75 -3.12
C LYS A 35 -11.82 6.91 -2.63
N LEU A 36 -12.19 5.90 -3.41
CA LEU A 36 -13.28 5.00 -3.06
C LEU A 36 -12.81 3.94 -2.06
N GLU A 37 -13.70 3.55 -1.15
CA GLU A 37 -13.56 2.37 -0.31
C GLU A 37 -14.52 1.29 -0.80
N ILE A 38 -13.97 0.20 -1.30
CA ILE A 38 -14.67 -0.84 -2.04
C ILE A 38 -14.75 -2.11 -1.19
N GLU A 39 -15.94 -2.67 -1.10
CA GLU A 39 -16.18 -3.98 -0.51
C GLU A 39 -16.90 -4.90 -1.49
N ILE A 40 -16.48 -6.17 -1.57
CA ILE A 40 -17.15 -7.18 -2.39
C ILE A 40 -18.01 -8.03 -1.46
N LEU A 41 -19.32 -7.94 -1.64
CA LEU A 41 -20.29 -8.62 -0.80
C LEU A 41 -20.44 -10.10 -1.18
N GLY A 42 -20.56 -10.94 -0.15
CA GLY A 42 -20.86 -12.36 -0.28
C GLY A 42 -22.31 -12.62 -0.71
N LYS A 43 -22.64 -13.90 -0.97
CA LYS A 43 -23.97 -14.32 -1.46
C LYS A 43 -25.13 -13.97 -0.51
N SER A 44 -24.84 -13.77 0.78
CA SER A 44 -25.84 -13.50 1.82
C SER A 44 -26.32 -12.05 1.86
N HIS A 45 -25.68 -11.15 1.12
CA HIS A 45 -26.03 -9.72 1.08
C HIS A 45 -26.58 -9.39 -0.30
N ILE A 46 -27.85 -9.71 -0.50
CA ILE A 46 -28.61 -9.32 -1.69
C ILE A 46 -29.22 -7.95 -1.38
N PRO A 47 -28.97 -6.91 -2.21
CA PRO A 47 -29.62 -5.62 -2.04
C PRO A 47 -31.14 -5.78 -2.10
N THR A 48 -31.84 -5.31 -1.08
CA THR A 48 -33.30 -5.41 -0.93
C THR A 48 -34.09 -4.58 -1.96
N SER A 49 -33.42 -3.67 -2.68
CA SER A 49 -34.05 -2.65 -3.53
C SER A 49 -33.88 -2.89 -5.05
N GLY A 50 -33.30 -4.02 -5.47
CA GLY A 50 -33.01 -4.26 -6.90
C GLY A 50 -31.84 -3.43 -7.46
N GLU A 51 -31.14 -2.68 -6.61
CA GLU A 51 -29.90 -1.98 -6.93
C GLU A 51 -28.75 -2.98 -7.13
N SER A 52 -27.93 -2.81 -8.18
CA SER A 52 -26.80 -3.72 -8.40
C SER A 52 -25.55 -3.33 -7.60
N VAL A 53 -25.50 -2.11 -7.05
CA VAL A 53 -24.41 -1.58 -6.22
C VAL A 53 -24.99 -0.75 -5.09
N ILE A 54 -24.51 -0.95 -3.86
CA ILE A 54 -24.86 -0.11 -2.71
C ILE A 54 -23.79 0.97 -2.59
N THR A 55 -24.21 2.23 -2.49
CA THR A 55 -23.30 3.37 -2.36
C THR A 55 -23.65 4.19 -1.12
N ASP A 56 -22.67 4.45 -0.26
CA ASP A 56 -22.79 5.39 0.85
C ASP A 56 -21.56 6.31 0.86
N GLY A 57 -21.75 7.57 0.46
CA GLY A 57 -20.64 8.50 0.33
C GLY A 57 -19.56 7.97 -0.62
N SER A 58 -18.35 7.72 -0.10
CA SER A 58 -17.22 7.18 -0.86
C SER A 58 -17.07 5.67 -0.73
N PHE A 59 -17.96 5.03 0.04
CA PHE A 59 -18.03 3.60 0.20
C PHE A 59 -18.92 3.00 -0.87
N ILE A 60 -18.42 1.96 -1.54
CA ILE A 60 -19.21 1.18 -2.48
C ILE A 60 -19.14 -0.30 -2.10
N ALA A 61 -20.29 -0.95 -2.10
CA ALA A 61 -20.41 -2.37 -1.83
C ALA A 61 -21.04 -3.06 -3.03
N ILE A 62 -20.30 -4.04 -3.60
CA ILE A 62 -20.66 -4.69 -4.85
C ILE A 62 -20.91 -6.18 -4.59
N PRO A 63 -22.14 -6.68 -4.81
CA PRO A 63 -22.41 -8.12 -4.79
C PRO A 63 -21.56 -8.89 -5.81
N LYS A 64 -20.96 -9.99 -5.37
CA LYS A 64 -20.02 -10.76 -6.20
C LYS A 64 -20.64 -11.28 -7.51
N ASN A 65 -21.91 -11.66 -7.50
CA ASN A 65 -22.62 -12.11 -8.71
C ASN A 65 -22.76 -10.99 -9.75
N ILE A 66 -23.13 -9.78 -9.32
CA ILE A 66 -23.21 -8.60 -10.17
C ILE A 66 -21.83 -8.24 -10.73
N LEU A 67 -20.79 -8.28 -9.90
CA LEU A 67 -19.42 -8.03 -10.36
C LEU A 67 -19.01 -9.01 -11.47
N LEU A 68 -19.36 -10.29 -11.35
CA LEU A 68 -19.09 -11.29 -12.38
C LEU A 68 -19.89 -11.04 -13.66
N GLN A 69 -21.13 -10.55 -13.57
CA GLN A 69 -21.92 -10.15 -14.75
C GLN A 69 -21.28 -8.99 -15.50
N ALA A 70 -20.90 -7.94 -14.77
CA ALA A 70 -20.20 -6.79 -15.32
C ALA A 70 -18.85 -7.18 -15.94
N PHE A 71 -18.14 -8.13 -15.33
CA PHE A 71 -16.87 -8.64 -15.84
C PHE A 71 -16.99 -9.30 -17.21
N ILE A 72 -18.11 -9.98 -17.52
CA ILE A 72 -18.35 -10.57 -18.85
C ILE A 72 -18.36 -9.46 -19.91
N VAL A 73 -19.13 -8.40 -19.68
CA VAL A 73 -19.21 -7.24 -20.59
C VAL A 73 -17.84 -6.55 -20.69
N ALA A 74 -17.18 -6.31 -19.56
CA ALA A 74 -15.86 -5.69 -19.52
C ALA A 74 -14.82 -6.46 -20.36
N ARG A 75 -14.82 -7.80 -20.28
CA ARG A 75 -13.94 -8.63 -21.12
C ARG A 75 -14.24 -8.47 -22.60
N LEU A 76 -15.52 -8.48 -22.99
CA LEU A 76 -15.92 -8.29 -24.40
C LEU A 76 -15.44 -6.93 -24.92
N VAL A 77 -15.62 -5.86 -24.14
CA VAL A 77 -15.13 -4.52 -24.47
C VAL A 77 -13.62 -4.49 -24.62
N LEU A 78 -12.88 -5.08 -23.67
CA LEU A 78 -11.41 -5.15 -23.74
C LEU A 78 -10.97 -5.92 -25.00
N PHE A 79 -11.49 -7.12 -25.23
CA PHE A 79 -11.12 -7.92 -26.41
C PHE A 79 -11.38 -7.18 -27.73
N LYS A 80 -12.52 -6.48 -27.82
CA LYS A 80 -12.90 -5.73 -29.01
C LYS A 80 -11.95 -4.56 -29.30
N TYR A 81 -11.51 -3.83 -28.27
CA TYR A 81 -10.84 -2.54 -28.45
C TYR A 81 -9.36 -2.50 -28.02
N VAL A 82 -8.80 -3.57 -27.45
CA VAL A 82 -7.41 -3.58 -26.95
C VAL A 82 -6.35 -3.28 -28.01
N ARG A 83 -6.61 -3.66 -29.28
CA ARG A 83 -5.69 -3.45 -30.42
C ARG A 83 -5.91 -2.10 -31.13
N GLY A 84 -7.09 -1.51 -30.97
CA GLY A 84 -7.48 -0.27 -31.65
C GLY A 84 -8.83 0.19 -31.13
N CYS A 85 -8.81 1.20 -30.25
CA CYS A 85 -10.01 1.79 -29.68
C CYS A 85 -10.32 3.11 -30.40
N PRO A 86 -11.50 3.24 -31.03
CA PRO A 86 -12.02 4.53 -31.48
C PRO A 86 -12.16 5.51 -30.30
N SER A 87 -12.00 6.81 -30.56
CA SER A 87 -12.04 7.85 -29.52
C SER A 87 -13.37 7.88 -28.75
N ASP A 88 -14.50 7.62 -29.41
CA ASP A 88 -15.84 7.56 -28.80
C ASP A 88 -16.03 6.35 -27.86
N ARG A 89 -15.11 5.37 -27.89
CA ARG A 89 -15.14 4.15 -27.07
C ARG A 89 -14.08 4.10 -25.99
N GLU A 90 -13.17 5.08 -25.93
CA GLU A 90 -12.07 5.09 -24.95
C GLU A 90 -12.58 5.08 -23.51
N GLN A 91 -13.66 5.81 -23.19
CA GLN A 91 -14.26 5.78 -21.85
C GLN A 91 -14.80 4.40 -21.49
N SER A 92 -15.50 3.73 -22.41
CA SER A 92 -16.01 2.38 -22.18
C SER A 92 -14.87 1.38 -21.95
N LEU A 93 -13.75 1.55 -22.65
CA LEU A 93 -12.55 0.74 -22.44
C LEU A 93 -11.89 1.04 -21.08
N THR A 94 -11.84 2.30 -20.65
CA THR A 94 -11.39 2.69 -19.31
C THR A 94 -12.25 2.01 -18.24
N ASP A 95 -13.57 2.08 -18.37
CA ASP A 95 -14.52 1.46 -17.45
C ASP A 95 -14.34 -0.07 -17.38
N ALA A 96 -14.21 -0.71 -18.55
CA ALA A 96 -13.96 -2.13 -18.66
C ALA A 96 -12.66 -2.55 -17.98
N THR A 97 -11.58 -1.79 -18.15
CA THR A 97 -10.31 -2.10 -17.49
C THR A 97 -10.37 -1.95 -15.97
N ALA A 98 -11.15 -0.98 -15.45
CA ALA A 98 -11.36 -0.83 -14.01
C ALA A 98 -12.08 -2.07 -13.44
N ILE A 99 -13.18 -2.49 -14.07
CA ILE A 99 -13.94 -3.68 -13.64
C ILE A 99 -13.08 -4.96 -13.73
N ILE A 100 -12.30 -5.12 -14.81
CA ILE A 100 -11.39 -6.26 -14.94
C ILE A 100 -10.38 -6.28 -13.80
N LEU A 101 -9.76 -5.13 -13.50
CA LEU A 101 -8.76 -5.01 -12.43
C LEU A 101 -9.35 -5.13 -11.03
N LEU A 102 -10.67 -4.96 -10.87
CA LEU A 102 -11.40 -5.19 -9.62
C LEU A 102 -11.67 -6.69 -9.37
N VAL A 103 -11.77 -7.47 -10.45
CA VAL A 103 -11.89 -8.93 -10.38
C VAL A 103 -10.53 -9.59 -10.29
N ASP A 104 -9.56 -9.11 -11.08
CA ASP A 104 -8.22 -9.64 -11.20
C ASP A 104 -7.18 -8.50 -11.21
N SER A 105 -6.63 -8.21 -10.03
CA SER A 105 -5.61 -7.17 -9.84
C SER A 105 -4.33 -7.41 -10.64
N GLU A 106 -4.07 -8.63 -11.10
CA GLU A 106 -2.86 -9.00 -11.85
C GLU A 106 -3.07 -9.02 -13.36
N HIS A 107 -4.19 -8.50 -13.86
CA HIS A 107 -4.50 -8.51 -15.28
C HIS A 107 -3.66 -7.46 -16.05
N LEU A 108 -2.42 -7.82 -16.39
CA LEU A 108 -1.42 -6.96 -17.04
C LEU A 108 -1.92 -6.25 -18.30
N THR A 109 -2.68 -6.93 -19.16
CA THR A 109 -3.24 -6.32 -20.37
C THR A 109 -4.20 -5.18 -20.04
N ALA A 110 -4.96 -5.29 -18.95
CA ALA A 110 -5.90 -4.24 -18.54
C ALA A 110 -5.13 -3.05 -17.97
N ALA A 111 -4.17 -3.30 -17.06
CA ALA A 111 -3.29 -2.26 -16.52
C ALA A 111 -2.54 -1.50 -17.63
N ASN A 112 -1.92 -2.20 -18.57
CA ASN A 112 -1.23 -1.58 -19.70
C ASN A 112 -2.18 -0.88 -20.68
N THR A 113 -3.44 -1.30 -20.77
CA THR A 113 -4.47 -0.57 -21.54
C THR A 113 -4.77 0.76 -20.89
N ARG A 114 -4.92 0.81 -19.56
CA ARG A 114 -5.08 2.08 -18.82
C ARG A 114 -3.92 3.04 -19.05
N LYS A 115 -2.69 2.55 -18.97
CA LYS A 115 -1.48 3.37 -19.27
C LYS A 115 -1.52 4.01 -20.65
N ARG A 116 -1.94 3.25 -21.67
CA ARG A 116 -2.08 3.75 -23.05
C ARG A 116 -3.20 4.79 -23.18
N LEU A 117 -4.34 4.55 -22.52
CA LEU A 117 -5.46 5.49 -22.52
C LEU A 117 -5.09 6.80 -21.81
N LEU A 118 -4.47 6.73 -20.63
CA LEU A 118 -4.01 7.91 -19.90
C LEU A 118 -3.06 8.77 -20.74
N LYS A 119 -2.05 8.15 -21.39
CA LYS A 119 -1.13 8.85 -22.29
C LYS A 119 -1.87 9.58 -23.41
N LYS A 120 -2.79 8.90 -24.10
CA LYS A 120 -3.61 9.52 -25.16
C LYS A 120 -4.46 10.69 -24.64
N CYS A 121 -5.07 10.56 -23.46
CA CYS A 121 -5.88 11.62 -22.86
C CYS A 121 -5.04 12.86 -22.57
N ILE A 122 -3.84 12.67 -22.01
CA ILE A 122 -2.89 13.76 -21.72
C ILE A 122 -2.37 14.41 -23.01
N GLU A 123 -1.97 13.61 -24.01
CA GLU A 123 -1.48 14.10 -25.30
C GLU A 123 -2.53 14.99 -26.00
N ARG A 124 -3.82 14.64 -25.88
CA ARG A 124 -4.93 15.41 -26.47
C ARG A 124 -5.37 16.62 -25.65
N ASN A 125 -5.20 16.60 -24.33
CA ASN A 125 -5.64 17.69 -23.44
C ASN A 125 -4.53 18.00 -22.43
N GLN A 126 -3.45 18.61 -22.91
CA GLN A 126 -2.28 18.92 -22.09
C GLN A 126 -2.61 19.88 -20.93
N ASP A 127 -3.60 20.76 -21.12
CA ASP A 127 -4.12 21.68 -20.12
C ASP A 127 -4.76 20.97 -18.92
N LYS A 128 -5.28 19.75 -19.12
CA LYS A 128 -5.93 18.91 -18.08
C LYS A 128 -5.07 17.72 -17.65
N ALA A 129 -3.79 17.71 -18.00
CA ALA A 129 -2.90 16.59 -17.71
C ALA A 129 -2.89 16.23 -16.22
N GLN A 130 -2.81 17.24 -15.36
CA GLN A 130 -2.79 17.06 -13.90
C GLN A 130 -4.08 16.42 -13.38
N GLU A 131 -5.26 16.86 -13.87
CA GLU A 131 -6.55 16.26 -13.48
C GLU A 131 -6.63 14.77 -13.84
N PHE A 132 -6.11 14.39 -15.01
CA PHE A 132 -6.06 12.98 -15.40
C PHE A 132 -5.10 12.15 -14.54
N PHE A 133 -3.94 12.71 -14.17
CA PHE A 133 -3.03 12.04 -13.26
C PHE A 133 -3.65 11.87 -11.88
N ASP A 134 -4.27 12.91 -11.33
CA ASP A 134 -4.90 12.86 -10.00
C ASP A 134 -6.06 11.87 -9.97
N SER A 135 -6.87 11.83 -11.02
CA SER A 135 -7.95 10.84 -11.18
C SER A 135 -7.42 9.41 -11.24
N GLU A 136 -6.33 9.16 -11.98
CA GLU A 136 -5.75 7.82 -12.07
C GLU A 136 -5.06 7.38 -10.76
N ILE A 137 -4.41 8.30 -10.04
CA ILE A 137 -3.87 8.06 -8.70
C ILE A 137 -4.99 7.75 -7.71
N CYS A 138 -6.03 8.57 -7.69
CA CYS A 138 -7.21 8.38 -6.86
C CYS A 138 -7.85 7.01 -7.09
N TRP A 139 -7.99 6.60 -8.35
CA TRP A 139 -8.51 5.29 -8.74
C TRP A 139 -7.66 4.13 -8.19
N VAL A 140 -6.34 4.14 -8.45
CA VAL A 140 -5.47 3.03 -8.00
C VAL A 140 -5.34 3.00 -6.47
N ASP A 141 -5.34 4.16 -5.82
CA ASP A 141 -5.30 4.25 -4.36
C ASP A 141 -6.57 3.69 -3.73
N GLY A 142 -7.72 3.87 -4.36
CA GLY A 142 -8.96 3.21 -3.95
C GLY A 142 -8.79 1.69 -3.89
N TYR A 143 -8.23 1.11 -4.95
CA TYR A 143 -8.06 -0.36 -5.03
C TYR A 143 -7.02 -0.88 -4.04
N LEU A 144 -5.93 -0.13 -3.82
CA LEU A 144 -4.86 -0.52 -2.91
C LEU A 144 -5.27 -0.40 -1.42
N THR A 145 -6.21 0.49 -1.10
CA THR A 145 -6.57 0.79 0.31
C THR A 145 -7.93 0.23 0.75
N SER A 146 -8.77 -0.19 -0.19
CA SER A 146 -10.07 -0.84 0.06
C SER A 146 -9.98 -2.19 0.80
N HIS A 147 -11.12 -2.75 1.21
CA HIS A 147 -11.24 -4.08 1.85
C HIS A 147 -11.03 -5.24 0.85
N LEU A 148 -9.98 -5.14 0.02
CA LEU A 148 -9.71 -5.99 -1.12
C LEU A 148 -8.36 -6.70 -0.96
N HIS A 149 -8.30 -7.75 -0.14
CA HIS A 149 -7.05 -8.40 0.30
C HIS A 149 -6.03 -8.76 -0.81
N ARG A 150 -6.49 -9.07 -2.04
CA ARG A 150 -5.59 -9.36 -3.18
C ARG A 150 -5.01 -8.10 -3.79
N HIS A 151 -5.83 -7.05 -3.90
CA HIS A 151 -5.50 -5.80 -4.55
C HIS A 151 -4.50 -5.00 -3.72
N THR A 152 -4.71 -4.94 -2.40
CA THR A 152 -3.82 -4.26 -1.46
C THR A 152 -2.35 -4.67 -1.56
N LYS A 153 -2.08 -5.92 -1.96
CA LYS A 153 -0.71 -6.45 -2.15
C LYS A 153 -0.37 -6.77 -3.61
N SER A 154 -1.12 -6.20 -4.56
CA SER A 154 -0.94 -6.46 -5.98
C SER A 154 0.35 -5.84 -6.51
N PRO A 155 1.35 -6.62 -6.95
CA PRO A 155 2.53 -6.05 -7.60
C PRO A 155 2.14 -5.22 -8.83
N THR A 156 1.14 -5.65 -9.59
CA THR A 156 0.67 -4.95 -10.80
C THR A 156 0.11 -3.58 -10.48
N LEU A 157 -0.77 -3.44 -9.48
CA LEU A 157 -1.35 -2.15 -9.10
C LEU A 157 -0.30 -1.21 -8.50
N TRP A 158 0.59 -1.72 -7.63
CA TRP A 158 1.69 -0.92 -7.10
C TRP A 158 2.67 -0.45 -8.19
N ALA A 159 2.94 -1.29 -9.19
CA ALA A 159 3.75 -0.89 -10.35
C ALA A 159 3.02 0.11 -11.25
N HIS A 160 1.70 -0.01 -11.40
CA HIS A 160 0.88 0.97 -12.12
C HIS A 160 0.93 2.33 -11.43
N ARG A 161 0.71 2.38 -10.11
CA ARG A 161 0.82 3.60 -9.31
C ARG A 161 2.17 4.30 -9.48
N ARG A 162 3.29 3.56 -9.35
CA ARG A 162 4.64 4.10 -9.57
C ARG A 162 4.77 4.72 -10.95
N TRP A 163 4.34 4.01 -11.98
CA TRP A 163 4.39 4.48 -13.35
C TRP A 163 3.61 5.80 -13.53
N VAL A 164 2.41 5.93 -12.94
CA VAL A 164 1.62 7.17 -13.03
C VAL A 164 2.37 8.35 -12.40
N ILE A 165 2.94 8.16 -11.20
CA ILE A 165 3.74 9.19 -10.50
C ILE A 165 4.96 9.60 -11.33
N GLU A 166 5.67 8.64 -11.93
CA GLU A 166 6.83 8.91 -12.81
C GLU A 166 6.43 9.70 -14.05
N GLN A 167 5.29 9.35 -14.67
CA GLN A 167 4.82 10.08 -15.86
C GLN A 167 4.42 11.52 -15.53
N ASN A 168 3.87 11.76 -14.33
CA ASN A 168 3.53 13.12 -13.89
C ASN A 168 4.76 13.93 -13.44
N LYS A 169 5.97 13.35 -13.46
CA LYS A 169 7.22 13.98 -13.00
C LYS A 169 7.06 14.67 -11.64
N LEU A 170 6.24 14.09 -10.77
CA LEU A 170 5.87 14.70 -9.50
C LEU A 170 7.13 14.90 -8.66
N PHE A 171 7.35 16.13 -8.22
CA PHE A 171 8.29 16.39 -7.16
C PHE A 171 7.72 15.83 -5.85
N VAL A 172 8.44 14.88 -5.26
CA VAL A 172 8.04 14.25 -4.01
C VAL A 172 8.60 15.13 -2.88
N SER A 173 7.74 15.94 -2.28
CA SER A 173 8.09 16.73 -1.10
C SER A 173 7.99 15.90 0.18
N ALA A 174 8.52 16.43 1.29
CA ALA A 174 8.31 15.86 2.62
C ALA A 174 6.83 15.70 2.96
N GLU A 175 6.04 16.73 2.63
CA GLU A 175 4.59 16.77 2.84
C GLU A 175 3.88 15.72 2.00
N TYR A 176 4.23 15.62 0.71
CA TYR A 176 3.69 14.59 -0.17
C TYR A 176 4.01 13.18 0.34
N MET A 177 5.23 12.94 0.83
CA MET A 177 5.59 11.67 1.44
C MET A 177 4.76 11.37 2.69
N MET A 178 4.60 12.35 3.58
CA MET A 178 3.77 12.21 4.78
C MET A 178 2.30 11.91 4.44
N GLN A 179 1.76 12.61 3.45
CA GLN A 179 0.41 12.35 2.95
C GLN A 179 0.29 10.92 2.39
N ASN A 180 1.25 10.47 1.57
CA ASN A 180 1.26 9.12 1.02
C ASN A 180 1.38 8.04 2.10
N LEU A 181 2.13 8.30 3.18
CA LEU A 181 2.21 7.40 4.32
C LEU A 181 0.84 7.22 4.95
N ASN A 182 0.16 8.31 5.29
CA ASN A 182 -1.13 8.29 5.97
C ASN A 182 -2.25 7.74 5.08
N ASP A 183 -2.35 8.22 3.84
CA ASP A 183 -3.53 8.00 3.00
C ASP A 183 -3.47 6.70 2.22
N VAL A 184 -2.28 6.09 2.10
CA VAL A 184 -2.07 4.90 1.26
C VAL A 184 -1.27 3.82 1.98
N ILE A 185 -0.02 4.09 2.36
CA ILE A 185 0.91 3.05 2.81
C ILE A 185 0.45 2.44 4.14
N PHE A 186 0.12 3.26 5.14
CA PHE A 186 -0.34 2.78 6.45
C PHE A 186 -1.67 2.03 6.33
N ILE A 187 -2.60 2.51 5.50
CA ILE A 187 -3.88 1.82 5.28
C ILE A 187 -3.64 0.47 4.59
N ALA A 188 -2.86 0.44 3.51
CA ALA A 188 -2.55 -0.80 2.80
C ALA A 188 -1.78 -1.81 3.67
N ALA A 189 -0.87 -1.34 4.52
CA ALA A 189 -0.16 -2.19 5.48
C ALA A 189 -1.07 -2.70 6.62
N GLN A 190 -2.06 -1.92 7.03
CA GLN A 190 -3.05 -2.35 8.02
C GLN A 190 -4.00 -3.41 7.43
N ARG A 191 -4.41 -3.23 6.17
CA ARG A 191 -5.33 -4.14 5.45
C ARG A 191 -4.64 -5.46 5.06
N HIS A 192 -3.33 -5.45 4.84
CA HIS A 192 -2.53 -6.64 4.58
C HIS A 192 -1.28 -6.66 5.48
N PRO A 193 -1.27 -7.41 6.58
CA PRO A 193 -0.10 -7.44 7.47
C PRO A 193 1.17 -7.87 6.74
N ARG A 194 2.28 -7.15 6.97
CA ARG A 194 3.59 -7.36 6.32
C ARG A 194 3.52 -7.15 4.80
N ASN A 195 2.77 -6.13 4.36
CA ASN A 195 2.65 -5.77 2.96
C ASN A 195 3.96 -5.23 2.40
N TYR A 196 4.82 -6.13 1.94
CA TYR A 196 6.11 -5.79 1.34
C TYR A 196 5.99 -4.76 0.21
N TYR A 197 4.93 -4.82 -0.61
CA TYR A 197 4.77 -3.91 -1.74
C TYR A 197 4.47 -2.47 -1.32
N ALA A 198 3.64 -2.27 -0.29
CA ALA A 198 3.37 -0.95 0.27
C ALA A 198 4.66 -0.30 0.83
N TRP A 199 5.42 -1.06 1.62
CA TRP A 199 6.67 -0.57 2.20
C TRP A 199 7.81 -0.44 1.18
N SER A 200 7.85 -1.30 0.16
CA SER A 200 8.75 -1.14 -0.99
C SER A 200 8.43 0.13 -1.77
N HIS A 201 7.14 0.46 -1.93
CA HIS A 201 6.71 1.70 -2.53
C HIS A 201 7.14 2.93 -1.68
N ALA A 202 7.02 2.86 -0.36
CA ALA A 202 7.49 3.91 0.55
C ALA A 202 9.00 4.19 0.38
N ARG A 203 9.83 3.14 0.28
CA ARG A 203 11.27 3.27 -0.02
C ARG A 203 11.53 3.95 -1.34
N TRP A 204 10.80 3.56 -2.36
CA TRP A 204 10.91 4.13 -3.69
C TRP A 204 10.52 5.62 -3.68
N LEU A 205 9.40 6.00 -3.07
CA LEU A 205 9.02 7.42 -2.91
C LEU A 205 10.11 8.23 -2.21
N GLN A 206 10.65 7.72 -1.11
CA GLN A 206 11.73 8.40 -0.40
C GLN A 206 13.02 8.50 -1.23
N SER A 207 13.27 7.57 -2.15
CA SER A 207 14.41 7.65 -3.08
C SER A 207 14.24 8.71 -4.18
N LEU A 208 13.01 9.18 -4.43
CA LEU A 208 12.74 10.27 -5.37
C LEU A 208 12.97 11.67 -4.76
N ASN A 209 13.07 11.78 -3.43
CA ASN A 209 13.25 13.05 -2.69
C ASN A 209 14.65 13.70 -2.85
N THR A 210 15.39 13.43 -3.92
CA THR A 210 16.81 13.82 -4.04
C THR A 210 17.07 15.28 -4.40
N VAL A 211 16.08 16.18 -4.29
CA VAL A 211 16.34 17.63 -4.32
C VAL A 211 15.84 18.23 -3.01
N ILE A 212 16.66 18.06 -1.99
CA ILE A 212 16.55 18.82 -0.74
C ILE A 212 16.86 20.26 -1.10
N PRO A 213 15.98 21.24 -0.82
CA PRO A 213 16.33 22.65 -0.95
C PRO A 213 17.65 22.89 -0.21
N LYS A 214 18.63 23.52 -0.87
CA LYS A 214 20.00 23.69 -0.34
C LYS A 214 20.03 24.32 1.07
N ASP A 215 18.96 24.99 1.45
CA ASP A 215 18.81 25.74 2.69
C ASP A 215 18.13 24.97 3.83
N MET A 216 17.70 23.71 3.61
CA MET A 216 17.06 22.88 4.65
C MET A 216 17.86 21.60 4.93
N PRO A 217 18.21 21.31 6.20
CA PRO A 217 18.87 20.05 6.54
C PRO A 217 17.99 18.84 6.23
N GLU A 218 18.57 17.82 5.60
CA GLU A 218 17.93 16.52 5.30
C GLU A 218 17.30 15.86 6.54
N LEU A 219 17.89 16.10 7.72
CA LEU A 219 17.42 15.61 9.01
C LEU A 219 16.06 16.21 9.41
N SER A 220 15.82 17.49 9.10
CA SER A 220 14.57 18.18 9.45
C SER A 220 13.37 17.61 8.71
N ILE A 221 13.58 17.10 7.50
CA ILE A 221 12.56 16.47 6.65
C ILE A 221 12.33 15.00 7.02
N SER A 222 13.39 14.27 7.35
CA SER A 222 13.31 12.83 7.65
C SER A 222 12.76 12.52 9.04
N LYS A 223 12.92 13.42 10.03
CA LYS A 223 12.45 13.21 11.40
C LYS A 223 10.93 12.99 11.52
N PRO A 224 10.04 13.81 10.93
CA PRO A 224 8.60 13.57 10.97
C PRO A 224 8.20 12.21 10.38
N ILE A 225 8.82 11.82 9.26
CA ILE A 225 8.59 10.53 8.60
C ILE A 225 8.98 9.37 9.54
N ILE A 226 10.18 9.43 10.13
CA ILE A 226 10.67 8.39 11.04
C ILE A 226 9.76 8.25 12.26
N LEU A 227 9.32 9.37 12.86
CA LEU A 227 8.43 9.34 14.02
C LEU A 227 7.06 8.76 13.69
N ALA A 228 6.48 9.12 12.53
CA ALA A 228 5.20 8.59 12.08
C ALA A 228 5.28 7.07 11.82
N VAL A 229 6.34 6.61 11.15
CA VAL A 229 6.56 5.18 10.90
C VAL A 229 6.82 4.43 12.21
N GLN A 230 7.59 5.00 13.14
CA GLN A 230 7.81 4.40 14.46
C GLN A 230 6.47 4.20 15.19
N ASP A 231 5.67 5.26 15.27
CA ASP A 231 4.36 5.22 15.93
C ASP A 231 3.44 4.16 15.30
N TRP A 232 3.40 4.07 13.96
CA TRP A 232 2.67 3.01 13.27
C TRP A 232 3.19 1.61 13.59
N CYS A 233 4.51 1.41 13.63
CA CYS A 233 5.13 0.11 13.94
C CYS A 233 4.86 -0.33 15.38
N LEU A 234 4.80 0.62 16.34
CA LEU A 234 4.44 0.33 17.73
C LEU A 234 2.97 -0.11 17.84
N ARG A 235 2.08 0.32 16.96
CA ARG A 235 0.70 -0.22 16.90
C ARG A 235 0.62 -1.57 16.19
N ASN A 236 1.67 -1.94 15.44
CA ASN A 236 1.73 -3.13 14.62
C ASN A 236 3.03 -3.94 14.87
N PRO A 237 3.27 -4.43 16.11
CA PRO A 237 4.57 -5.00 16.51
C PRO A 237 4.97 -6.28 15.75
N SER A 238 4.04 -6.90 15.02
CA SER A 238 4.30 -8.08 14.17
C SER A 238 4.68 -7.74 12.73
N ASP A 239 4.64 -6.47 12.31
CA ASP A 239 4.88 -6.07 10.92
C ASP A 239 6.38 -5.89 10.64
N THR A 240 7.01 -6.93 10.08
CA THR A 240 8.43 -6.89 9.72
C THR A 240 8.75 -5.92 8.59
N SER A 241 7.78 -5.61 7.70
CA SER A 241 8.02 -4.75 6.56
C SER A 241 8.05 -3.28 6.98
N GLY A 242 7.15 -2.87 7.89
CA GLY A 242 7.17 -1.56 8.53
C GLY A 242 8.45 -1.32 9.31
N PHE A 243 8.84 -2.25 10.18
CA PHE A 243 10.11 -2.15 10.91
C PHE A 243 11.34 -2.11 9.99
N SER A 244 11.31 -2.87 8.88
CA SER A 244 12.38 -2.83 7.88
C SER A 244 12.46 -1.45 7.21
N PHE A 245 11.33 -0.81 6.92
CA PHE A 245 11.30 0.55 6.39
C PHE A 245 11.78 1.58 7.42
N LEU A 246 11.36 1.46 8.68
CA LEU A 246 11.85 2.31 9.76
C LEU A 246 13.38 2.25 9.88
N LEU A 247 13.94 1.04 9.83
CA LEU A 247 15.38 0.84 9.81
C LEU A 247 16.00 1.55 8.60
N TYR A 248 15.44 1.37 7.40
CA TYR A 248 15.92 2.06 6.20
C TYR A 248 15.96 3.59 6.33
N CYS A 249 14.92 4.20 6.93
CA CYS A 249 14.90 5.65 7.15
C CYS A 249 15.99 6.08 8.15
N LEU A 250 16.12 5.36 9.28
CA LEU A 250 17.19 5.62 10.27
C LEU A 250 18.58 5.42 9.66
N MET A 251 18.74 4.47 8.74
CA MET A 251 20.02 4.21 8.09
C MET A 251 20.52 5.36 7.22
N ARG A 252 19.61 6.23 6.77
CA ARG A 252 19.89 7.34 5.87
C ARG A 252 19.79 8.70 6.56
N ALA A 253 19.57 8.73 7.87
CA ALA A 253 19.50 9.98 8.62
C ALA A 253 20.91 10.60 8.81
N PRO A 254 21.08 11.93 8.64
CA PRO A 254 22.37 12.61 8.72
C PRO A 254 23.08 12.58 10.08
N ASP A 255 22.32 12.63 11.19
CA ASP A 255 22.85 12.52 12.56
C ASP A 255 22.23 11.30 13.25
N PRO A 256 22.83 10.13 13.03
CA PRO A 256 22.11 8.87 13.14
C PRO A 256 22.17 8.27 14.54
N GLU A 257 23.19 8.56 15.37
CA GLU A 257 23.41 7.81 16.62
C GLU A 257 22.45 8.26 17.73
N GLU A 258 22.38 9.56 18.06
CA GLU A 258 21.50 10.06 19.12
C GLU A 258 20.02 9.81 18.78
N PHE A 259 19.64 10.09 17.53
CA PHE A 259 18.27 9.89 17.10
C PHE A 259 17.90 8.41 16.99
N ALA A 260 18.78 7.55 16.48
CA ALA A 260 18.54 6.11 16.50
C ALA A 260 18.49 5.56 17.93
N LEU A 261 19.31 6.07 18.86
CA LEU A 261 19.28 5.69 20.26
C LEU A 261 17.95 6.06 20.90
N SER A 262 17.43 7.25 20.60
CA SER A 262 16.10 7.69 21.03
C SER A 262 14.99 6.77 20.51
N VAL A 263 15.01 6.46 19.21
CA VAL A 263 14.04 5.54 18.59
C VAL A 263 14.15 4.12 19.17
N PHE A 264 15.37 3.60 19.32
CA PHE A 264 15.65 2.32 19.94
C PHE A 264 15.11 2.27 21.37
N THR A 265 15.48 3.25 22.20
CA THR A 265 15.13 3.28 23.62
C THR A 265 13.62 3.30 23.81
N LYS A 266 12.92 4.15 23.05
CA LYS A 266 11.45 4.21 23.08
C LYS A 266 10.84 2.89 22.63
N THR A 267 11.27 2.33 21.49
CA THR A 267 10.73 1.07 20.96
C THR A 267 11.00 -0.11 21.89
N PHE A 268 12.20 -0.21 22.47
CA PHE A 268 12.58 -1.25 23.42
C PHE A 268 11.75 -1.15 24.70
N ARG A 269 11.67 0.03 25.32
CA ARG A 269 10.85 0.24 26.53
C ARG A 269 9.39 -0.14 26.29
N THR A 270 8.80 0.30 25.17
CA THR A 270 7.44 -0.10 24.80
C THR A 270 7.31 -1.61 24.65
N ALA A 271 8.26 -2.28 23.99
CA ALA A 271 8.25 -3.74 23.84
C ALA A 271 8.24 -4.47 25.19
N ILE A 272 9.01 -3.99 26.16
CA ILE A 272 9.04 -4.53 27.52
C ILE A 272 7.73 -4.25 28.24
N SER A 273 7.26 -3.00 28.26
CA SER A 273 6.04 -2.59 28.96
C SER A 273 4.80 -3.36 28.50
N TYR A 274 4.68 -3.59 27.19
CA TYR A 274 3.57 -4.36 26.60
C TYR A 274 3.87 -5.85 26.45
N ARG A 275 5.05 -6.32 26.91
CA ARG A 275 5.47 -7.73 26.88
C ARG A 275 5.37 -8.34 25.47
N TRP A 276 5.81 -7.57 24.47
CA TRP A 276 5.76 -7.99 23.08
C TRP A 276 6.81 -9.05 22.77
N SER A 277 6.36 -10.19 22.26
CA SER A 277 7.18 -11.35 21.92
C SER A 277 7.38 -11.54 20.41
N GLN A 278 6.75 -10.69 19.59
CA GLN A 278 6.75 -10.79 18.13
C GLN A 278 8.18 -10.64 17.57
N GLU A 279 8.59 -11.52 16.66
CA GLU A 279 9.96 -11.54 16.13
C GLU A 279 10.37 -10.22 15.45
N SER A 280 9.44 -9.58 14.74
CA SER A 280 9.69 -8.40 13.91
C SER A 280 10.34 -7.25 14.68
N ILE A 281 9.80 -6.90 15.84
CA ILE A 281 10.37 -5.82 16.68
C ILE A 281 11.74 -6.20 17.24
N TRP A 282 11.93 -7.45 17.68
CA TRP A 282 13.22 -7.90 18.22
C TRP A 282 14.29 -8.00 17.13
N CYS A 283 13.91 -8.34 15.90
CA CYS A 283 14.78 -8.29 14.73
C CYS A 283 15.21 -6.84 14.44
N PHE A 284 14.27 -5.90 14.46
CA PHE A 284 14.56 -4.47 14.33
C PHE A 284 15.54 -3.97 15.39
N LEU A 285 15.25 -4.23 16.68
CA LEU A 285 16.10 -3.79 17.80
C LEU A 285 17.51 -4.35 17.68
N ARG A 286 17.66 -5.66 17.46
CA ARG A 286 18.97 -6.30 17.27
C ARG A 286 19.74 -5.70 16.10
N THR A 287 19.06 -5.51 14.96
CA THR A 287 19.70 -4.99 13.75
C THR A 287 20.17 -3.55 13.96
N LEU A 288 19.32 -2.70 14.55
CA LEU A 288 19.66 -1.32 14.84
C LEU A 288 20.82 -1.23 15.86
N ALA A 289 20.78 -2.06 16.90
CA ALA A 289 21.84 -2.17 17.90
C ALA A 289 23.18 -2.63 17.32
N THR A 290 23.17 -3.57 16.37
CA THR A 290 24.42 -4.02 15.73
C THR A 290 24.96 -3.05 14.70
N TRP A 291 24.12 -2.22 14.11
CA TRP A 291 24.49 -1.44 12.92
C TRP A 291 24.84 0.02 13.22
N LYS A 292 24.10 0.72 14.09
CA LYS A 292 24.35 2.14 14.42
C LYS A 292 24.60 2.44 15.87
N LEU A 293 24.16 1.56 16.76
CA LEU A 293 24.28 1.81 18.18
C LEU A 293 25.43 1.00 18.72
N ARG A 294 25.88 1.39 19.90
CA ARG A 294 26.93 0.71 20.63
C ARG A 294 26.36 -0.62 21.13
N GLY A 295 26.38 -1.66 20.30
CA GLY A 295 26.18 -3.07 20.67
C GLY A 295 25.06 -3.44 21.66
N GLU A 296 25.39 -4.42 22.52
CA GLU A 296 24.45 -5.04 23.45
C GLU A 296 24.10 -4.17 24.67
N GLU A 297 24.94 -3.19 24.97
CA GLU A 297 24.83 -2.25 26.07
C GLU A 297 23.58 -1.37 25.98
N ASN A 298 22.89 -1.33 24.84
CA ASN A 298 21.60 -0.66 24.72
C ASN A 298 20.44 -1.44 25.36
N PHE A 299 20.58 -2.76 25.54
CA PHE A 299 19.52 -3.62 26.11
C PHE A 299 19.54 -3.60 27.64
N VAL A 300 19.41 -2.42 28.25
CA VAL A 300 19.34 -2.23 29.71
C VAL A 300 17.89 -2.25 30.16
N CYS A 301 17.53 -3.22 31.01
CA CYS A 301 16.21 -3.32 31.64
C CYS A 301 16.37 -3.85 33.07
N ASP A 302 15.39 -3.53 33.91
CA ASP A 302 15.28 -4.08 35.25
C ASP A 302 14.92 -5.58 35.15
N GLU A 303 15.85 -6.46 35.52
CA GLU A 303 15.68 -7.92 35.42
C GLU A 303 14.54 -8.41 36.34
N ASP A 304 14.28 -7.72 37.45
CA ASP A 304 13.19 -8.05 38.37
C ASP A 304 11.83 -7.78 37.69
N SER A 305 11.73 -6.69 36.91
CA SER A 305 10.51 -6.33 36.17
C SER A 305 10.10 -7.35 35.09
N ILE A 306 11.06 -8.17 34.63
CA ILE A 306 10.84 -9.17 33.57
C ILE A 306 11.02 -10.61 34.04
N ALA A 307 11.28 -10.84 35.33
CA ALA A 307 11.56 -12.16 35.90
C ALA A 307 10.44 -13.17 35.61
N ASP A 308 9.19 -12.72 35.69
CA ASP A 308 7.98 -13.54 35.45
C ASP A 308 7.64 -13.75 33.96
N TYR A 309 8.42 -13.18 33.03
CA TYR A 309 8.14 -13.23 31.58
C TYR A 309 9.26 -13.95 30.82
N PRO A 310 9.30 -15.30 30.87
CA PRO A 310 10.42 -16.10 30.33
C PRO A 310 10.64 -15.89 28.83
N LEU A 311 9.57 -15.63 28.06
CA LEU A 311 9.67 -15.32 26.64
C LEU A 311 10.43 -14.02 26.39
N ILE A 312 10.11 -12.95 27.12
CA ILE A 312 10.76 -11.64 26.97
C ILE A 312 12.22 -11.70 27.41
N ARG A 313 12.48 -12.37 28.54
CA ARG A 313 13.84 -12.63 28.99
C ARG A 313 14.67 -13.36 27.92
N ASN A 314 14.11 -14.42 27.32
CA ASN A 314 14.77 -15.13 26.23
C ASN A 314 15.05 -14.22 25.02
N ARG A 315 14.11 -13.34 24.65
CA ARG A 315 14.31 -12.35 23.57
C ARG A 315 15.49 -11.41 23.85
N ILE A 316 15.60 -10.89 25.07
CA ILE A 316 16.72 -10.01 25.48
C ILE A 316 18.03 -10.78 25.45
N CYS A 317 18.09 -11.98 26.04
CA CYS A 317 19.30 -12.81 26.03
C CYS A 317 19.75 -13.13 24.60
N THR A 318 18.80 -13.48 23.73
CA THR A 318 19.06 -13.72 22.31
C THR A 318 19.54 -12.46 21.61
N ALA A 319 19.00 -11.29 21.95
CA ALA A 319 19.42 -10.01 21.39
C ALA A 319 20.82 -9.59 21.79
N ARG A 320 21.16 -9.71 23.08
CA ARG A 320 22.52 -9.51 23.60
C ARG A 320 23.52 -10.45 22.92
N LYS A 321 23.21 -11.76 22.85
CA LYS A 321 24.03 -12.76 22.14
C LYS A 321 24.21 -12.43 20.66
N TRP A 322 23.14 -12.01 19.96
CA TRP A 322 23.22 -11.58 18.58
C TRP A 322 24.20 -10.42 18.42
N CYS A 323 24.07 -9.39 19.27
CA CYS A 323 24.98 -8.26 19.25
C CYS A 323 26.43 -8.71 19.44
N ARG A 324 26.73 -9.56 20.43
CA ARG A 324 28.10 -10.11 20.60
C ARG A 324 28.66 -10.81 19.37
N ILE A 325 27.84 -11.59 18.65
CA ILE A 325 28.26 -12.33 17.45
C ILE A 325 28.57 -11.38 16.29
N TYR A 326 27.78 -10.31 16.13
CA TYR A 326 27.80 -9.47 14.93
C TYR A 326 28.46 -8.10 15.12
N HIS A 327 28.67 -7.65 16.36
CA HIS A 327 29.41 -6.42 16.68
C HIS A 327 30.87 -6.47 16.23
N LEU A 328 31.43 -7.67 15.99
CA LEU A 328 32.80 -7.90 15.52
C LEU A 328 32.92 -8.16 13.99
N LYS A 329 31.82 -8.11 13.23
CA LYS A 329 31.80 -8.56 11.81
C LYS A 329 31.28 -7.53 10.80
N MET A 330 30.92 -6.33 11.22
CA MET A 330 30.47 -5.27 10.30
C MET A 330 31.71 -4.45 9.89
N PRO A 331 32.27 -4.63 8.68
CA PRO A 331 33.27 -3.70 8.19
C PRO A 331 32.62 -2.31 8.06
N GLU A 332 33.40 -1.26 8.34
CA GLU A 332 33.07 0.09 7.88
C GLU A 332 32.92 0.01 6.35
N LEU A 333 31.68 -0.05 5.86
CA LEU A 333 31.41 0.06 4.44
C LEU A 333 31.69 1.52 4.03
N PRO A 334 32.42 1.73 2.92
CA PRO A 334 32.98 3.02 2.53
C PRO A 334 31.93 4.10 2.25
#